data_AF-A0A9X3I3J9-F1
#
_entry.id   AF-A0A9X3I3J9-F1
#
_cell.length_a   1.000
_cell.length_b   1.000
_cell.length_c   1.000
_cell.angle_alpha   90.00
_cell.angle_beta   90.00
_cell.angle_gamma   90.00
#
_symmetry.space_group_name_H-M   'P 1'
#
loop_
_entity.id
_entity.type
_entity.pdbx_description
1 polymer ?
#
loop_
_entity_poly.entity_id
_entity_poly.type
_entity_poly.pdbx_seq_one_letter_code
_entity_poly.pdbx_strand_id
1 'polypeptide(L)'
;MDMSFLGGDPLGNESFDHQGSVDPDGGAAVGRHDAGAVFEHAGATSTPDDHLWMHSDGRIWDLGPADVDTDDDGIRDSLTRTGDGGLTVYTDSDHDGQVDKITEVDAEGTFSSRVLDPGSGTWVATDTGRLG
;
A
#
# COMPACT_ATOMS: atom_id res chain seq x y z
N MET A 1 -55.21 -5.84 6.24
CA MET A 1 -55.54 -7.10 6.93
C MET A 1 -55.87 -8.11 5.82
N ASP A 2 -55.14 -9.19 5.62
CA ASP A 2 -54.86 -10.26 6.59
C ASP A 2 -53.57 -11.04 6.22
N MET A 3 -52.89 -11.58 7.23
CA MET A 3 -51.64 -12.34 7.17
C MET A 3 -51.95 -13.84 7.17
N SER A 4 -51.34 -14.63 6.29
CA SER A 4 -51.30 -16.09 6.42
C SER A 4 -50.18 -16.70 5.58
N PHE A 5 -49.00 -16.82 6.19
CA PHE A 5 -47.93 -17.73 5.78
C PHE A 5 -48.14 -19.05 6.53
N LEU A 6 -48.61 -20.05 5.80
CA LEU A 6 -48.56 -21.47 6.14
C LEU A 6 -47.88 -22.08 4.90
N GLY A 7 -46.66 -22.60 4.95
CA GLY A 7 -46.24 -23.73 5.76
C GLY A 7 -46.04 -24.90 4.80
N GLY A 8 -44.83 -25.47 4.74
CA GLY A 8 -44.59 -26.75 4.06
C GLY A 8 -43.27 -26.83 3.30
N ASP A 9 -42.19 -27.16 4.01
CA ASP A 9 -41.02 -27.83 3.42
C ASP A 9 -41.39 -29.25 2.96
N PRO A 10 -40.88 -29.71 1.82
CA PRO A 10 -40.50 -31.11 1.68
C PRO A 10 -39.00 -31.25 1.40
N LEU A 11 -38.28 -31.54 2.48
CA LEU A 11 -37.08 -32.39 2.58
C LEU A 11 -36.37 -32.80 1.28
N GLY A 12 -35.12 -32.35 1.15
CA GLY A 12 -33.97 -33.22 0.88
C GLY A 12 -32.83 -32.77 1.82
N ASN A 13 -32.42 -33.53 2.85
CA ASN A 13 -31.49 -34.66 2.76
C ASN A 13 -30.28 -34.24 1.90
N GLU A 14 -29.18 -33.75 2.46
CA GLU A 14 -28.09 -34.59 2.99
C GLU A 14 -27.26 -33.91 4.11
N SER A 15 -26.71 -34.77 4.95
CA SER A 15 -26.20 -34.56 6.30
C SER A 15 -24.79 -34.00 6.41
N PHE A 16 -24.55 -33.07 7.35
CA PHE A 16 -23.28 -32.92 8.06
C PHE A 16 -23.53 -32.49 9.52
N ASP A 17 -23.78 -33.48 10.35
CA ASP A 17 -23.37 -33.55 11.76
C ASP A 17 -21.89 -33.11 11.91
N HIS A 18 -21.41 -32.30 12.88
CA HIS A 18 -21.72 -32.27 14.30
C HIS A 18 -21.30 -30.94 14.97
N GLN A 19 -22.18 -30.46 15.87
CA GLN A 19 -21.93 -30.04 17.26
C GLN A 19 -20.96 -28.87 17.57
N GLY A 20 -21.53 -27.85 18.22
CA GLY A 20 -20.78 -26.85 18.99
C GLY A 20 -21.71 -25.85 19.67
N SER A 21 -22.33 -26.27 20.76
CA SER A 21 -23.29 -25.59 21.64
C SER A 21 -22.93 -24.15 22.01
N VAL A 22 -23.94 -23.28 22.11
CA VAL A 22 -23.84 -21.96 22.75
C VAL A 22 -24.05 -22.12 24.25
N ASP A 23 -23.08 -21.67 25.07
CA ASP A 23 -23.35 -21.24 26.45
C ASP A 23 -23.24 -19.70 26.50
N PRO A 24 -24.26 -18.98 27.01
CA PRO A 24 -24.29 -17.53 27.07
C PRO A 24 -24.08 -17.06 28.52
N ASP A 25 -22.84 -16.89 28.98
CA ASP A 25 -22.60 -16.22 30.26
C ASP A 25 -21.30 -15.40 30.25
N GLY A 26 -21.42 -14.17 30.73
CA GLY A 26 -20.47 -13.08 30.52
C GLY A 26 -19.13 -13.23 31.23
N GLY A 27 -18.12 -12.64 30.61
CA GLY A 27 -16.83 -12.34 31.22
C GLY A 27 -15.99 -11.49 30.28
N ALA A 28 -15.96 -10.17 30.52
CA ALA A 28 -15.01 -9.28 29.85
C ALA A 28 -13.58 -9.70 30.24
N ALA A 29 -12.93 -10.46 29.37
CA ALA A 29 -11.52 -10.81 29.50
C ALA A 29 -10.71 -9.99 28.51
N VAL A 30 -10.07 -8.95 29.03
CA VAL A 30 -8.82 -8.42 28.49
C VAL A 30 -7.83 -9.57 28.28
N GLY A 31 -7.46 -9.84 27.03
CA GLY A 31 -6.48 -10.85 26.66
C GLY A 31 -5.77 -10.38 25.39
N ARG A 32 -4.67 -9.64 25.54
CA ARG A 32 -3.30 -10.17 25.37
C ARG A 32 -2.96 -10.30 23.88
N HIS A 33 -2.47 -9.19 23.35
CA HIS A 33 -1.70 -9.14 22.11
C HIS A 33 -0.31 -9.68 22.45
N ASP A 34 -0.17 -11.00 22.54
CA ASP A 34 1.16 -11.62 22.55
C ASP A 34 1.49 -12.10 21.13
N ALA A 35 2.70 -11.71 20.75
CA ALA A 35 3.28 -11.72 19.43
C ALA A 35 3.27 -13.09 18.73
N GLY A 36 3.08 -13.05 17.41
CA GLY A 36 3.22 -14.20 16.54
C GLY A 36 3.08 -13.84 15.07
N ALA A 37 4.11 -13.19 14.51
CA ALA A 37 4.42 -13.10 13.08
C ALA A 37 3.25 -12.71 12.13
N VAL A 38 3.02 -11.40 11.97
CA VAL A 38 2.30 -10.88 10.79
C VAL A 38 3.26 -10.80 9.61
N PHE A 39 3.50 -11.92 8.95
CA PHE A 39 3.84 -11.89 7.52
C PHE A 39 2.55 -11.99 6.73
N GLU A 40 1.71 -10.96 6.89
CA GLU A 40 0.57 -10.74 6.03
C GLU A 40 0.76 -9.35 5.43
N HIS A 41 1.48 -9.26 4.31
CA HIS A 41 1.21 -8.22 3.32
C HIS A 41 -0.11 -8.61 2.62
N ALA A 42 -1.17 -8.78 3.42
CA ALA A 42 -2.52 -9.00 2.94
C ALA A 42 -2.86 -7.72 2.19
N GLY A 43 -3.08 -7.86 0.88
CA GLY A 43 -3.23 -6.75 -0.06
C GLY A 43 -4.12 -5.64 0.52
N ALA A 44 -3.47 -4.62 1.07
CA ALA A 44 -4.11 -3.35 1.33
C ALA A 44 -4.61 -2.91 -0.04
N THR A 45 -5.92 -2.77 -0.18
CA THR A 45 -6.49 -2.11 -1.34
C THR A 45 -5.93 -0.69 -1.32
N SER A 46 -4.90 -0.44 -2.13
CA SER A 46 -4.32 0.89 -2.27
C SER A 46 -5.43 1.87 -2.65
N THR A 47 -5.57 2.92 -1.86
CA THR A 47 -6.47 4.01 -2.19
C THR A 47 -5.74 5.01 -3.08
N PRO A 48 -6.46 5.87 -3.83
CA PRO A 48 -5.82 6.93 -4.61
C PRO A 48 -4.96 7.88 -3.76
N ASP A 49 -5.22 7.93 -2.45
CA ASP A 49 -4.46 8.70 -1.46
C ASP A 49 -3.08 8.09 -1.17
N ASP A 50 -2.88 6.79 -1.45
CA ASP A 50 -1.58 6.11 -1.33
C ASP A 50 -0.69 6.27 -2.59
N HIS A 51 -1.22 6.91 -3.64
CA HIS A 51 -0.54 7.04 -4.93
C HIS A 51 0.46 8.18 -4.96
N LEU A 52 1.58 7.93 -5.64
CA LEU A 52 2.57 8.95 -5.95
C LEU A 52 2.27 9.60 -7.31
N TRP A 53 2.36 10.93 -7.33
CA TRP A 53 2.06 11.77 -8.48
C TRP A 53 3.30 12.55 -8.91
N MET A 54 3.48 12.72 -10.22
CA MET A 54 4.58 13.53 -10.77
C MET A 54 4.07 14.59 -11.74
N HIS A 55 4.57 15.81 -11.58
CA HIS A 55 4.35 16.90 -12.52
C HIS A 55 5.51 16.99 -13.50
N SER A 56 5.26 16.74 -14.79
CA SER A 56 6.25 16.91 -15.86
C SER A 56 5.57 17.42 -17.12
N ASP A 57 6.19 18.41 -17.79
CA ASP A 57 5.75 18.96 -19.07
C ASP A 57 4.29 19.45 -19.07
N GLY A 58 3.84 20.02 -17.94
CA GLY A 58 2.46 20.49 -17.76
C GLY A 58 1.43 19.37 -17.64
N ARG A 59 1.87 18.13 -17.39
CA ARG A 59 1.03 16.97 -17.16
C ARG A 59 1.28 16.36 -15.78
N ILE A 60 0.21 15.83 -15.19
CA ILE A 60 0.24 15.01 -13.97
C ILE A 60 0.27 13.54 -14.39
N TRP A 61 1.20 12.80 -13.82
CA TRP A 61 1.37 11.37 -14.00
C TRP A 61 1.08 10.65 -12.68
N ASP A 62 0.15 9.69 -12.73
CA ASP A 62 -0.04 8.71 -11.67
C ASP A 62 1.02 7.63 -11.81
N LEU A 63 1.90 7.51 -10.82
CA LEU A 63 2.93 6.48 -10.80
C LEU A 63 2.43 5.17 -10.17
N GLY A 64 1.30 5.21 -9.47
CA GLY A 64 0.75 4.13 -8.66
C GLY A 64 1.07 4.29 -7.17
N PRO A 65 0.62 3.33 -6.34
CA PRO A 65 0.82 3.37 -4.90
C PRO A 65 2.29 3.27 -4.50
N ALA A 66 2.67 3.95 -3.42
CA ALA A 66 3.94 3.70 -2.74
C ALA A 66 3.98 2.27 -2.17
N ASP A 67 5.15 1.64 -2.21
CA ASP A 67 5.34 0.25 -1.76
C ASP A 67 6.47 0.10 -0.72
N VAL A 68 7.34 1.11 -0.62
CA VAL A 68 8.49 1.11 0.29
C VAL A 68 8.36 2.26 1.28
N ASP A 69 8.58 1.95 2.54
CA ASP A 69 8.81 2.89 3.63
C ASP A 69 10.33 3.08 3.76
N THR A 70 10.85 4.22 3.33
CA THR A 70 12.29 4.48 3.20
C THR A 70 12.88 5.04 4.49
N ASP A 71 12.08 5.71 5.31
CA ASP A 71 12.51 6.32 6.57
C ASP A 71 12.02 5.59 7.84
N ASP A 72 11.29 4.48 7.67
CA ASP A 72 10.81 3.55 8.71
C ASP A 72 9.83 4.23 9.69
N ASP A 73 8.99 5.13 9.19
CA ASP A 73 7.98 5.83 9.98
C ASP A 73 6.63 5.08 10.06
N GLY A 74 6.49 4.00 9.29
CA GLY A 74 5.30 3.16 9.18
C GLY A 74 4.38 3.50 8.02
N ILE A 75 4.69 4.53 7.23
CA ILE A 75 3.98 4.96 6.02
C ILE A 75 4.88 4.68 4.82
N ARG A 76 4.31 4.17 3.74
CA ARG A 76 5.07 3.94 2.50
C ARG A 76 5.13 5.25 1.73
N ASP A 77 6.34 5.73 1.49
CA ASP A 77 6.64 7.02 0.85
C ASP A 77 7.29 6.87 -0.54
N SER A 78 7.68 5.64 -0.92
CA SER A 78 8.53 5.41 -2.08
C SER A 78 8.03 4.33 -3.02
N LEU A 79 8.30 4.55 -4.30
CA LEU A 79 8.04 3.61 -5.39
C LEU A 79 9.31 3.37 -6.20
N THR A 80 9.62 2.09 -6.43
CA THR A 80 10.73 1.67 -7.30
C THR A 80 10.20 1.15 -8.63
N ARG A 81 10.73 1.67 -9.74
CA ARG A 81 10.47 1.21 -11.11
C ARG A 81 11.76 0.68 -11.72
N THR A 82 11.65 -0.46 -12.40
CA THR A 82 12.75 -1.03 -13.19
C THR A 82 12.35 -1.08 -14.65
N GLY A 83 13.28 -0.75 -15.55
CA GLY A 83 13.09 -0.84 -16.99
C GLY A 83 14.41 -0.96 -17.74
N ASP A 84 14.37 -0.84 -19.06
CA ASP A 84 15.56 -0.90 -19.93
C ASP A 84 16.63 0.15 -19.56
N GLY A 85 16.19 1.30 -19.01
CA GLY A 85 17.07 2.38 -18.55
C GLY A 85 17.71 2.14 -17.18
N GLY A 86 17.41 1.03 -16.51
CA GLY A 86 17.88 0.73 -15.16
C GLY A 86 16.78 0.87 -14.09
N LEU A 87 17.19 1.36 -12.93
CA LEU A 87 16.35 1.53 -11.73
C LEU A 87 16.02 3.01 -11.53
N THR A 88 14.76 3.30 -11.23
CA THR A 88 14.34 4.63 -10.77
C THR A 88 13.56 4.50 -9.47
N VAL A 89 13.94 5.29 -8.48
CA VAL A 89 13.25 5.43 -7.19
C VAL A 89 12.61 6.80 -7.15
N TYR A 90 11.32 6.82 -6.83
CA TYR A 90 10.51 8.01 -6.59
C TYR A 90 10.16 8.05 -5.11
N THR A 91 10.35 9.19 -4.46
CA THR A 91 10.11 9.38 -3.02
C THR A 91 9.32 10.67 -2.79
N ASP A 92 8.27 10.58 -1.99
CA ASP A 92 7.50 11.69 -1.43
C ASP A 92 7.89 11.84 0.04
N SER A 93 8.65 12.87 0.40
CA SER A 93 9.22 12.99 1.75
C SER A 93 8.33 13.75 2.73
N ASP A 94 7.30 14.44 2.25
CA ASP A 94 6.38 15.22 3.07
C ASP A 94 4.94 14.67 3.11
N HIS A 95 4.71 13.55 2.43
CA HIS A 95 3.48 12.76 2.39
C HIS A 95 2.30 13.54 1.82
N ASP A 96 2.56 14.43 0.85
CA ASP A 96 1.52 15.17 0.13
C ASP A 96 1.03 14.45 -1.14
N GLY A 97 1.65 13.30 -1.47
CA GLY A 97 1.41 12.47 -2.64
C GLY A 97 2.27 12.87 -3.85
N GLN A 98 2.95 14.01 -3.84
CA GLN A 98 3.81 14.46 -4.92
C GLN A 98 5.23 13.95 -4.72
N VAL A 99 5.88 13.52 -5.80
CA VAL A 99 7.28 13.10 -5.71
C VAL A 99 8.18 14.33 -5.48
N ASP A 100 8.96 14.27 -4.39
CA ASP A 100 9.96 15.27 -4.02
C ASP A 100 11.36 14.90 -4.49
N LYS A 101 11.66 13.61 -4.59
CA LYS A 101 13.00 13.12 -4.92
C LYS A 101 12.95 11.99 -5.94
N ILE A 102 13.83 12.09 -6.93
CA ILE A 102 14.06 11.03 -7.92
C ILE A 102 15.51 10.62 -7.84
N THR A 103 15.74 9.31 -7.74
CA THR A 103 17.08 8.72 -7.86
C THR A 103 17.07 7.69 -8.98
N GLU A 104 17.98 7.85 -9.94
CA GLU A 104 18.11 6.97 -11.09
C GLU A 104 19.46 6.28 -11.04
N VAL A 105 19.47 4.98 -11.36
CA VAL A 105 20.68 4.17 -11.52
C VAL A 105 20.59 3.47 -12.87
N ASP A 106 21.55 3.74 -13.75
CA ASP A 106 21.61 3.11 -15.06
C ASP A 106 22.20 1.68 -15.01
N ALA A 107 22.13 0.98 -16.14
CA ALA A 107 22.69 -0.37 -16.27
C ALA A 107 24.23 -0.45 -16.14
N GLU A 108 24.92 0.68 -16.27
CA GLU A 108 26.38 0.80 -16.11
C GLU A 108 26.79 1.11 -14.67
N GLY A 109 25.82 1.27 -13.77
CA GLY A 109 25.97 1.62 -12.37
C GLY A 109 26.16 3.12 -12.12
N THR A 110 26.01 3.98 -13.13
CA THR A 110 25.97 5.43 -12.89
C THR A 110 24.69 5.77 -12.15
N PHE A 111 24.77 6.62 -11.13
CA PHE A 111 23.59 7.14 -10.46
C PHE A 111 23.51 8.66 -10.55
N SER A 112 22.27 9.16 -10.51
CA SER A 112 21.96 10.58 -10.37
C SER A 112 20.77 10.77 -9.48
N SER A 113 20.76 11.86 -8.71
CA SER A 113 19.66 12.23 -7.82
C SER A 113 19.27 13.68 -8.04
N ARG A 114 17.98 13.95 -7.93
CA ARG A 114 17.39 15.28 -8.05
C ARG A 114 16.23 15.43 -7.07
N VAL A 115 16.06 16.65 -6.58
CA VAL A 115 15.00 17.04 -5.64
C VAL A 115 14.16 18.14 -6.27
N LEU A 116 12.86 18.10 -6.05
CA LEU A 116 11.94 19.14 -6.47
C LEU A 116 12.07 20.33 -5.51
N ASP A 117 12.32 21.52 -6.07
CA ASP A 117 12.25 22.75 -5.29
C ASP A 117 10.77 23.20 -5.18
N PRO A 118 10.16 23.18 -3.97
CA PRO A 118 8.74 23.49 -3.81
C PRO A 118 8.41 24.96 -4.09
N GLY A 119 9.41 25.86 -4.02
CA GLY A 119 9.22 27.28 -4.31
C GLY A 119 9.07 27.58 -5.80
N SER A 120 9.78 26.86 -6.66
CA SER A 120 9.83 27.05 -8.11
C SER A 120 9.11 25.96 -8.90
N GLY A 121 8.86 24.80 -8.31
CA GLY A 121 8.38 23.60 -8.99
C GLY A 121 9.40 23.03 -9.98
N THR A 122 10.70 23.31 -9.78
CA THR A 122 11.76 22.85 -10.68
C THR A 122 12.62 21.77 -10.04
N TRP A 123 13.04 20.79 -10.84
CA TRP A 123 13.94 19.73 -10.40
C TRP A 123 15.40 20.24 -10.34
N VAL A 124 16.02 20.09 -9.18
CA VAL A 124 17.40 20.49 -8.91
C VAL A 124 18.24 19.23 -8.72
N ALA A 125 19.32 19.09 -9.50
CA ALA A 125 20.27 17.99 -9.33
C ALA A 125 21.01 18.13 -8.00
N THR A 126 21.07 17.05 -7.23
CA THR A 126 21.67 17.04 -5.88
C THR A 126 22.90 16.16 -5.77
N ASP A 127 22.94 15.02 -6.47
CA ASP A 127 24.08 14.10 -6.40
C ASP A 127 24.26 13.28 -7.68
N THR A 128 25.48 12.81 -7.93
CA THR A 128 25.79 11.90 -9.03
C THR A 128 27.09 11.13 -8.77
N GLY A 129 27.18 9.91 -9.30
CA GLY A 129 28.39 9.11 -9.20
C GLY A 129 28.27 7.76 -9.89
N ARG A 130 29.10 6.80 -9.49
CA ARG A 130 29.12 5.45 -10.03
C ARG A 130 29.23 4.41 -8.92
N LEU A 131 28.37 3.41 -8.98
CA LEU A 131 28.36 2.24 -8.11
C LEU A 131 29.37 1.23 -8.66
N GLY A 132 30.27 0.73 -7.81
CA GLY A 132 31.36 -0.17 -8.20
C GLY A 132 32.01 -0.87 -7.02
#